data_AF-Q3I0K3-F1
#
_entry.id   AF-Q3I0K3-F1
#
_cell.length_a   1.000
_cell.length_b   1.000
_cell.length_c   1.000
_cell.angle_alpha   90.00
_cell.angle_beta   90.00
_cell.angle_gamma   90.00
#
_symmetry.space_group_name_H-M   'P 1'
#
loop_
_entity.id
_entity.type
_entity.pdbx_description
1 polymer ?
#
loop_
_entity_poly.entity_id
_entity_poly.type
_entity_poly.pdbx_seq_one_letter_code
_entity_poly.pdbx_strand_id
1 'polypeptide(L)'
;GGVGKTTLAQLVYNDPRVVDHFDLRLWVCVSDNFEMKTLVKAMIESATMAAKEAADLQHLDALERRLWELLSQKRYLIVLDDVWNDQQEKWLELKSILSCGSVGASIIVTTRLKMVADIMGTLPPQCLQGISDEDCWMLLKRRAFGQQHQEEEEEEEVKFPELQEIGKDIVKKCGRIAHSA
;
A
#
# COMPACT_ATOMS: atom_id res chain seq x y z
N GLY A 1 -5.36 -8.63 -8.26
CA GLY A 1 -5.42 -7.87 -6.99
C GLY A 1 -5.16 -8.83 -5.82
N GLY A 2 -5.00 -8.33 -4.59
CA GLY A 2 -5.05 -9.18 -3.38
C GLY A 2 -3.80 -10.01 -3.01
N VAL A 3 -2.64 -9.76 -3.62
CA VAL A 3 -1.35 -10.42 -3.29
C VAL A 3 -0.59 -9.77 -2.12
N GLY A 4 -1.23 -8.86 -1.36
CA GLY A 4 -0.62 -8.26 -0.16
C GLY A 4 0.28 -7.04 -0.37
N LYS A 5 0.22 -6.34 -1.52
CA LYS A 5 1.01 -5.11 -1.74
C LYS A 5 0.80 -4.02 -0.69
N THR A 6 -0.47 -3.68 -0.44
CA THR A 6 -0.86 -2.71 0.60
C THR A 6 -0.39 -3.17 1.98
N THR A 7 -0.54 -4.46 2.29
CA THR A 7 -0.07 -5.05 3.56
C THR A 7 1.44 -4.92 3.71
N LEU A 8 2.23 -5.24 2.68
CA LEU A 8 3.68 -5.08 2.71
C LEU A 8 4.08 -3.61 2.89
N ALA A 9 3.44 -2.71 2.16
CA ALA A 9 3.68 -1.28 2.31
C ALA A 9 3.35 -0.79 3.73
N GLN A 10 2.26 -1.29 4.34
CA GLN A 10 1.90 -0.97 5.73
C GLN A 10 2.94 -1.50 6.73
N LEU A 11 3.47 -2.71 6.53
CA LEU A 11 4.52 -3.27 7.39
C LEU A 11 5.79 -2.42 7.34
N VAL A 12 6.21 -1.99 6.14
CA VAL A 12 7.37 -1.10 5.97
C VAL A 12 7.10 0.27 6.58
N TYR A 13 5.95 0.87 6.27
CA TYR A 13 5.59 2.21 6.73
C TYR A 13 5.56 2.34 8.24
N ASN A 14 5.12 1.29 8.94
CA ASN A 14 4.98 1.26 10.40
C ASN A 14 6.19 0.65 11.13
N ASP A 15 7.22 0.19 10.40
CA ASP A 15 8.44 -0.34 11.04
C ASP A 15 9.11 0.77 11.87
N PRO A 16 9.46 0.52 13.15
CA PRO A 16 10.06 1.53 14.01
C PRO A 16 11.30 2.20 13.40
N ARG A 17 12.12 1.45 12.64
CA ARG A 17 13.32 1.98 11.98
C ARG A 17 12.96 2.97 10.88
N VAL A 18 11.83 2.76 10.20
CA VAL A 18 11.31 3.69 9.20
C VAL A 18 10.69 4.89 9.88
N VAL A 19 9.92 4.68 10.95
CA VAL A 19 9.34 5.76 11.76
C VAL A 19 10.41 6.72 12.26
N ASP A 20 11.52 6.20 12.77
CA ASP A 20 12.62 6.98 13.32
C ASP A 20 13.51 7.64 12.24
N HIS A 21 13.48 7.15 11.00
CA HIS A 21 14.36 7.61 9.94
C HIS A 21 13.83 8.83 9.17
N PHE A 22 12.51 8.94 9.03
CA PHE A 22 11.84 9.95 8.20
C PHE A 22 11.20 11.06 9.05
N ASP A 23 11.46 12.32 8.69
CA ASP A 23 10.91 13.50 9.38
C ASP A 23 9.39 13.64 9.18
N LEU A 24 8.89 13.11 8.06
CA LEU A 24 7.49 13.16 7.69
C LEU A 24 7.10 11.87 6.97
N ARG A 25 5.95 11.31 7.30
CA ARG A 25 5.41 10.12 6.65
C ARG A 25 3.97 10.37 6.26
N LEU A 26 3.63 10.02 5.02
CA LEU A 26 2.33 10.25 4.40
C LEU A 26 1.81 8.96 3.81
N TRP A 27 0.52 8.71 3.96
CA TRP A 27 -0.16 7.59 3.32
C TRP A 27 -1.40 8.10 2.61
N VAL A 28 -1.44 7.94 1.30
CA VAL A 28 -2.55 8.40 0.47
C VAL A 28 -3.05 7.24 -0.38
N CYS A 29 -4.33 6.88 -0.18
CA CYS A 29 -5.02 5.94 -1.05
C CYS A 29 -5.52 6.69 -2.29
N VAL A 30 -5.10 6.26 -3.47
CA VAL A 30 -5.46 6.90 -4.73
C VAL A 30 -6.72 6.24 -5.26
N SER A 31 -7.85 6.93 -5.16
CA SER A 31 -9.12 6.43 -5.69
C SER A 31 -9.13 6.34 -7.22
N ASP A 32 -10.08 5.58 -7.77
CA ASP A 32 -10.21 5.33 -9.22
C ASP A 32 -10.29 6.63 -10.05
N ASN A 33 -10.81 7.71 -9.48
CA ASN A 33 -10.89 9.01 -10.14
C ASN A 33 -9.64 9.85 -9.83
N PHE A 34 -8.55 9.58 -10.56
CA PHE A 34 -7.30 10.33 -10.40
C PHE A 34 -7.45 11.79 -10.86
N GLU A 35 -7.66 12.66 -9.88
CA GLU A 35 -7.67 14.10 -10.05
C GLU A 35 -6.53 14.72 -9.22
N MET A 36 -5.61 15.43 -9.88
CA MET A 36 -4.41 16.00 -9.25
C MET A 36 -4.75 16.85 -8.02
N LYS A 37 -5.76 17.70 -8.15
CA LYS A 37 -6.25 18.56 -7.07
C LYS A 37 -6.66 17.77 -5.84
N THR A 38 -7.42 16.70 -6.03
CA THR A 38 -7.90 15.84 -4.93
C THR A 38 -6.75 15.06 -4.29
N LEU A 39 -5.78 14.61 -5.09
CA LEU A 39 -4.60 13.93 -4.60
C LEU A 39 -3.72 14.84 -3.73
N VAL A 40 -3.42 16.05 -4.22
CA VAL A 40 -2.59 17.02 -3.49
C VAL A 40 -3.29 17.44 -2.18
N LYS A 41 -4.62 17.61 -2.19
CA LYS A 41 -5.40 17.84 -0.96
C LYS A 41 -5.24 16.70 0.04
N ALA A 42 -5.41 15.46 -0.40
CA ALA A 42 -5.26 14.28 0.48
C ALA A 42 -3.83 14.17 1.06
N MET A 43 -2.81 14.53 0.28
CA MET A 43 -1.42 14.60 0.77
C MET A 43 -1.24 15.66 1.85
N ILE A 44 -1.77 16.87 1.65
CA ILE A 44 -1.69 17.95 2.64
C ILE A 44 -2.38 17.53 3.94
N GLU A 45 -3.59 16.99 3.85
CA GLU A 45 -4.35 16.52 5.02
C GLU A 45 -3.64 15.37 5.74
N SER A 46 -3.03 14.44 5.00
CA SER A 46 -2.19 13.39 5.58
C SER A 46 -0.94 13.98 6.27
N ALA A 47 -0.36 15.05 5.74
CA ALA A 47 0.86 15.67 6.28
C ALA A 47 0.63 16.47 7.55
N THR A 48 -0.50 17.16 7.62
CA THR A 48 -0.84 17.99 8.76
C THR A 48 -1.60 17.21 9.83
N MET A 49 -2.09 16.00 9.51
CA MET A 49 -3.03 15.24 10.35
C MET A 49 -4.29 16.04 10.68
N ALA A 50 -4.63 17.02 9.84
CA ALA A 50 -5.75 17.93 10.04
C ALA A 50 -6.70 17.84 8.84
N ALA A 51 -7.87 17.24 9.07
CA ALA A 51 -8.93 17.21 8.07
C ALA A 51 -9.35 18.65 7.70
N LYS A 52 -9.52 18.93 6.41
CA LYS A 52 -9.93 20.23 5.85
C LYS A 52 -8.88 21.34 5.86
N GLU A 53 -7.62 21.07 6.22
CA GLU A 53 -6.52 22.05 6.09
C GLU A 53 -6.43 22.63 4.66
N ALA A 54 -6.79 21.82 3.66
CA ALA A 54 -6.79 22.20 2.25
C ALA A 54 -8.20 22.54 1.70
N ALA A 55 -9.21 22.69 2.56
CA ALA A 55 -10.58 22.96 2.14
C ALA A 55 -10.73 24.36 1.50
N ASP A 56 -10.05 25.35 2.07
CA ASP A 56 -10.10 26.75 1.61
C ASP A 56 -9.25 26.99 0.35
N LEU A 57 -8.33 26.07 0.04
CA LEU A 57 -7.49 26.13 -1.15
C LEU A 57 -8.26 25.62 -2.38
N GLN A 58 -8.67 26.55 -3.23
CA GLN A 58 -9.46 26.26 -4.43
C GLN A 58 -8.63 26.10 -5.71
N HIS A 59 -7.46 26.71 -5.77
CA HIS A 59 -6.60 26.67 -6.94
C HIS A 59 -5.45 25.67 -6.77
N LEU A 60 -5.10 24.97 -7.85
CA LEU A 60 -4.13 23.87 -7.83
C LEU A 60 -2.71 24.37 -7.50
N ASP A 61 -2.31 25.50 -8.05
CA ASP A 61 -1.06 26.19 -7.75
C ASP A 61 -0.87 26.49 -6.25
N ALA A 62 -1.93 26.93 -5.57
CA ALA A 62 -1.89 27.18 -4.14
C ALA A 62 -1.74 25.88 -3.32
N LEU A 63 -2.38 24.79 -3.78
CA LEU A 63 -2.24 23.47 -3.19
C LEU A 63 -0.83 22.91 -3.39
N GLU A 64 -0.29 22.99 -4.60
CA GLU A 64 1.06 22.54 -4.92
C GLU A 64 2.10 23.28 -4.10
N ARG A 65 1.97 24.61 -3.97
CA ARG A 65 2.86 25.42 -3.14
C ARG A 65 2.78 25.01 -1.67
N ARG A 66 1.57 24.81 -1.14
CA ARG A 66 1.38 24.37 0.25
C ARG A 66 2.01 23.00 0.50
N LEU A 67 1.82 22.06 -0.43
CA LEU A 67 2.44 20.74 -0.35
C LEU A 67 3.97 20.85 -0.42
N TRP A 68 4.49 21.66 -1.33
CA TRP A 68 5.93 21.92 -1.46
C TRP A 68 6.49 22.48 -0.15
N GLU A 69 5.84 23.44 0.50
CA GLU A 69 6.27 24.00 1.79
C GLU A 69 6.30 22.94 2.91
N LEU A 70 5.37 21.99 2.90
CA LEU A 70 5.32 20.91 3.88
C LEU A 70 6.42 19.86 3.66
N LEU A 71 6.78 19.58 2.40
CA LEU A 71 7.74 18.53 2.03
C LEU A 71 9.19 19.04 1.94
N SER A 72 9.37 20.31 1.58
CA SER A 72 10.67 20.90 1.31
C SER A 72 11.60 20.76 2.51
N GLN A 73 12.86 20.42 2.23
CA GLN A 73 13.92 20.19 3.22
C GLN A 73 13.69 19.03 4.21
N LYS A 74 12.59 18.28 4.11
CA LYS A 74 12.34 17.11 4.94
C LYS A 74 12.82 15.84 4.26
N ARG A 75 13.22 14.85 5.05
CA ARG A 75 13.31 13.47 4.59
C ARG A 75 11.94 12.84 4.77
N TYR A 76 11.10 12.94 3.74
CA TYR A 76 9.76 12.36 3.79
C TYR A 76 9.73 10.91 3.26
N LEU A 77 8.74 10.14 3.71
CA LEU A 77 8.28 8.93 3.05
C LEU A 77 6.82 9.12 2.63
N ILE A 78 6.53 8.97 1.34
CA ILE A 78 5.15 9.02 0.82
C ILE A 78 4.77 7.63 0.33
N VAL A 79 3.63 7.11 0.77
CA VAL A 79 3.00 5.91 0.20
C VAL A 79 1.80 6.34 -0.64
N LEU A 80 1.84 6.03 -1.93
CA LEU A 80 0.74 6.13 -2.88
C LEU A 80 0.15 4.74 -3.08
N ASP A 81 -0.95 4.46 -2.40
CA ASP A 81 -1.56 3.14 -2.35
C ASP A 81 -2.68 2.96 -3.40
N ASP A 82 -2.72 1.75 -3.98
CA ASP A 82 -3.63 1.26 -5.01
C ASP A 82 -3.85 2.26 -6.15
N VAL A 83 -2.78 2.53 -6.91
CA VAL A 83 -2.81 3.46 -8.05
C VAL A 83 -3.29 2.79 -9.35
N TRP A 84 -4.29 3.37 -10.03
CA TRP A 84 -4.91 2.82 -11.24
C TRP A 84 -4.89 3.70 -12.50
N ASN A 85 -4.41 4.95 -12.43
CA ASN A 85 -4.39 5.83 -13.61
C ASN A 85 -3.12 5.63 -14.44
N ASP A 86 -3.25 5.49 -15.75
CA ASP A 86 -2.14 5.33 -16.71
C ASP A 86 -1.74 6.63 -17.43
N GLN A 87 -2.40 7.76 -17.12
CA GLN A 87 -2.07 9.07 -17.68
C GLN A 87 -0.68 9.55 -17.24
N GLN A 88 0.33 9.24 -18.06
CA GLN A 88 1.74 9.53 -17.81
C GLN A 88 2.02 11.00 -17.48
N GLU A 89 1.38 11.95 -18.16
CA GLU A 89 1.61 13.39 -17.96
C GLU A 89 1.32 13.83 -16.51
N LYS A 90 0.22 13.32 -15.94
CA LYS A 90 -0.15 13.63 -14.56
C LYS A 90 0.86 13.07 -13.56
N TRP A 91 1.43 11.90 -13.84
CA TRP A 91 2.47 11.31 -12.98
C TRP A 91 3.78 12.07 -13.03
N LEU A 92 4.15 12.56 -14.21
CA LEU A 92 5.33 13.42 -14.37
C LEU A 92 5.17 14.75 -13.64
N GLU A 93 3.98 15.35 -13.71
CA GLU A 93 3.63 16.56 -12.96
C GLU A 93 3.71 16.30 -11.44
N LEU A 94 3.10 15.21 -10.94
CA LEU A 94 3.21 14.84 -9.53
C LEU A 94 4.66 14.62 -9.10
N LYS A 95 5.45 13.91 -9.92
CA LYS A 95 6.86 13.66 -9.65
C LYS A 95 7.64 14.97 -9.55
N SER A 96 7.32 15.96 -10.39
CA SER A 96 7.91 17.30 -10.33
C SER A 96 7.60 17.99 -9.00
N ILE A 97 6.32 18.01 -8.58
CA ILE A 97 5.89 18.61 -7.30
C ILE A 97 6.61 17.96 -6.11
N LEU A 98 6.73 16.63 -6.14
CA LEU A 98 7.36 15.87 -5.07
C LEU A 98 8.89 15.93 -5.11
N SER A 99 9.53 16.44 -6.17
CA SER A 99 11.00 16.50 -6.28
C SER A 99 11.63 17.66 -5.49
N CYS A 100 11.18 17.87 -4.26
CA CYS A 100 11.61 18.96 -3.36
C CYS A 100 12.19 18.48 -2.01
N GLY A 101 12.22 17.16 -1.78
CA GLY A 101 12.72 16.57 -0.55
C GLY A 101 14.23 16.67 -0.36
N SER A 102 14.65 16.46 0.89
CA SER A 102 16.07 16.30 1.22
C SER A 102 16.60 14.91 0.81
N VAL A 103 17.92 14.74 0.87
CA VAL A 103 18.56 13.44 0.60
C VAL A 103 17.97 12.34 1.49
N GLY A 104 17.53 11.25 0.85
CA GLY A 104 16.88 10.12 1.50
C GLY A 104 15.36 10.16 1.45
N ALA A 105 14.75 11.25 0.97
CA ALA A 105 13.31 11.27 0.72
C ALA A 105 12.90 10.16 -0.27
N SER A 106 11.79 9.48 0.04
CA SER A 106 11.40 8.25 -0.64
C SER A 106 9.90 8.23 -0.94
N ILE A 107 9.53 7.60 -2.05
CA ILE A 107 8.14 7.40 -2.46
C ILE A 107 7.94 5.92 -2.77
N ILE A 108 6.92 5.31 -2.15
CA ILE A 108 6.47 3.95 -2.42
C ILE A 108 5.15 4.05 -3.18
N VAL A 109 5.07 3.38 -4.33
CA VAL A 109 3.83 3.29 -5.11
C VAL A 109 3.38 1.84 -5.12
N THR A 110 2.16 1.57 -4.68
CA THR A 110 1.52 0.27 -4.90
C THR A 110 0.55 0.40 -6.07
N THR A 111 0.66 -0.49 -7.05
CA THR A 111 -0.19 -0.46 -8.24
C THR A 111 -0.40 -1.87 -8.78
N ARG A 112 -1.50 -2.06 -9.50
CA ARG A 112 -1.79 -3.29 -10.26
C ARG A 112 -1.25 -3.21 -11.69
N LEU A 113 -0.87 -2.01 -12.14
CA LEU A 113 -0.47 -1.71 -13.50
C LEU A 113 1.05 -1.58 -13.58
N LYS A 114 1.70 -2.47 -14.32
CA LYS A 114 3.15 -2.42 -14.53
C LYS A 114 3.60 -1.08 -15.14
N MET A 115 2.80 -0.52 -16.05
CA MET A 115 3.06 0.78 -16.68
C MET A 115 3.20 1.91 -15.66
N VAL A 116 2.37 1.95 -14.61
CA VAL A 116 2.49 2.96 -13.54
C VAL A 116 3.81 2.80 -12.79
N ALA A 117 4.21 1.55 -12.50
CA ALA A 117 5.48 1.27 -11.86
C ALA A 117 6.68 1.68 -12.74
N ASP A 118 6.58 1.52 -14.06
CA ASP A 118 7.62 1.92 -15.00
C ASP A 118 7.73 3.45 -15.15
N ILE A 119 6.61 4.19 -15.06
CA ILE A 119 6.60 5.67 -15.12
C ILE A 119 7.15 6.30 -13.84
N MET A 120 6.68 5.83 -12.68
CA MET A 120 7.02 6.40 -11.38
C MET A 120 8.36 5.87 -10.85
N GLY A 121 8.71 4.65 -11.22
CA GLY A 121 9.87 3.92 -10.72
C GLY A 121 11.18 4.64 -10.99
N THR A 122 11.98 4.79 -9.94
CA THR A 122 13.42 5.08 -10.04
C THR A 122 14.26 3.82 -9.82
N LEU A 123 13.61 2.72 -9.42
CA LEU A 123 14.17 1.40 -9.16
C LEU A 123 13.34 0.34 -9.92
N PRO A 124 13.89 -0.86 -10.18
CA PRO A 124 13.14 -1.95 -10.76
C PRO A 124 11.86 -2.25 -9.95
N PRO A 125 10.69 -2.40 -10.61
CA PRO A 125 9.45 -2.73 -9.93
C PRO A 125 9.52 -4.04 -9.16
N GLN A 126 9.02 -4.04 -7.92
CA GLN A 126 8.90 -5.24 -7.10
C GLN A 126 7.55 -5.91 -7.35
N CYS A 127 7.57 -6.98 -8.14
CA CYS A 127 6.38 -7.78 -8.42
C CYS A 127 6.17 -8.82 -7.31
N LEU A 128 5.25 -8.53 -6.39
CA LEU A 128 4.84 -9.53 -5.38
C LEU A 128 4.15 -10.71 -6.07
N GLN A 129 4.65 -11.90 -5.78
CA GLN A 129 3.99 -13.14 -6.16
C GLN A 129 2.91 -13.49 -5.14
N GLY A 130 1.96 -14.33 -5.56
CA GLY A 130 0.99 -14.93 -4.64
C GLY A 130 1.69 -15.80 -3.60
N ILE A 131 0.99 -16.08 -2.51
CA ILE A 131 1.44 -16.99 -1.45
C ILE A 131 1.45 -18.44 -1.95
N SER A 132 2.28 -19.32 -1.37
CA SER A 132 2.26 -20.75 -1.72
C SER A 132 0.90 -21.37 -1.38
N ASP A 133 0.58 -22.53 -1.96
CA ASP A 133 -0.68 -23.21 -1.62
C ASP A 133 -0.66 -23.66 -0.15
N GLU A 134 0.52 -23.98 0.37
CA GLU A 134 0.77 -24.32 1.77
C GLU A 134 0.52 -23.12 2.70
N ASP A 135 1.09 -21.95 2.39
CA ASP A 135 0.86 -20.73 3.18
C ASP A 135 -0.59 -20.26 3.09
N CYS A 136 -1.21 -20.42 1.92
CA CYS A 136 -2.62 -20.10 1.70
C CYS A 136 -3.54 -21.02 2.52
N TRP A 137 -3.19 -22.31 2.61
CA TRP A 137 -3.87 -23.26 3.47
C TRP A 137 -3.69 -22.90 4.95
N MET A 138 -2.48 -22.56 5.38
CA MET A 138 -2.21 -22.16 6.76
C MET A 138 -3.00 -20.90 7.16
N LEU A 139 -3.08 -19.91 6.27
CA LEU A 139 -3.90 -18.71 6.48
C LEU A 139 -5.38 -19.02 6.56
N LEU A 140 -5.90 -19.86 5.64
CA LEU A 140 -7.30 -20.27 5.65
C LEU A 140 -7.64 -21.04 6.93
N LYS A 141 -6.80 -22.00 7.34
CA LYS A 141 -6.94 -22.77 8.58
C LYS A 141 -6.98 -21.83 9.79
N ARG A 142 -6.01 -20.91 9.90
CA ARG A 142 -5.95 -19.93 11.00
C ARG A 142 -7.17 -19.02 11.07
N ARG A 143 -7.78 -18.66 9.92
CA ARG A 143 -8.99 -17.84 9.89
C ARG A 143 -10.27 -18.64 10.20
N ALA A 144 -10.37 -19.87 9.71
CA ALA A 144 -11.54 -20.72 9.91
C ALA A 144 -11.64 -21.25 11.35
N PHE A 145 -10.50 -21.58 11.96
CA PHE A 145 -10.45 -22.24 13.28
C PHE A 145 -9.92 -21.32 14.40
N GLY A 146 -9.35 -20.15 14.08
CA GLY A 146 -8.88 -19.18 15.06
C GLY A 146 -7.44 -19.42 15.55
N GLN A 147 -6.92 -18.50 16.37
CA GLN A 147 -5.52 -18.52 16.84
C GLN A 147 -5.26 -19.41 18.06
N GLN A 148 -6.32 -19.93 18.71
CA GLN A 148 -6.21 -20.65 19.99
C GLN A 148 -5.73 -22.10 19.85
N HIS A 149 -5.57 -22.62 18.63
CA HIS A 149 -5.24 -24.02 18.36
C HIS A 149 -3.81 -24.26 17.84
N GLN A 150 -2.85 -23.35 18.11
CA GLN A 150 -1.44 -23.57 17.75
C GLN A 150 -0.79 -24.71 18.56
N GLU A 151 -1.33 -25.06 19.72
CA GLU A 151 -0.87 -26.21 20.52
C GLU A 151 -1.61 -27.52 20.18
N GLU A 152 -2.65 -27.45 19.34
CA GLU A 152 -3.50 -28.59 18.91
C GLU A 152 -3.36 -28.89 17.41
N GLU A 153 -2.23 -28.54 16.78
CA GLU A 153 -2.05 -28.71 15.33
C GLU A 153 -2.22 -30.17 14.87
N GLU A 154 -1.76 -31.12 15.69
CA GLU A 154 -1.93 -32.57 15.46
C GLU A 154 -3.34 -33.07 15.87
N GLU A 155 -3.98 -32.47 16.87
CA GLU A 155 -5.33 -32.89 17.31
C GLU A 155 -6.45 -32.39 16.38
N GLU A 156 -6.27 -31.23 15.73
CA GLU A 156 -7.19 -30.72 14.71
C GLU A 156 -7.12 -31.51 13.38
N GLU A 157 -5.95 -32.03 13.01
CA GLU A 157 -5.81 -32.97 11.88
C GLU A 157 -6.64 -34.23 12.08
N VAL A 158 -6.80 -34.66 13.33
CA VAL A 158 -7.58 -35.83 13.69
C VAL A 158 -9.08 -35.51 13.86
N LYS A 159 -9.44 -34.30 14.30
CA LYS A 159 -10.84 -33.92 14.58
C LYS A 159 -11.71 -33.72 13.32
N PHE A 160 -11.17 -33.16 12.24
CA PHE A 160 -11.99 -32.78 11.06
C PHE A 160 -11.31 -33.04 9.68
N PRO A 161 -10.98 -34.29 9.34
CA PRO A 161 -10.25 -34.61 8.11
C PRO A 161 -10.98 -34.20 6.82
N GLU A 162 -12.31 -34.31 6.77
CA GLU A 162 -13.11 -33.93 5.59
C GLU A 162 -13.08 -32.43 5.31
N LEU A 163 -13.10 -31.61 6.37
CA LEU A 163 -13.03 -30.14 6.25
C LEU A 163 -11.65 -29.68 5.76
N GLN A 164 -10.58 -30.44 6.07
CA GLN A 164 -9.25 -30.14 5.55
C GLN A 164 -9.13 -30.40 4.06
N GLU A 165 -9.66 -31.52 3.56
CA GLU A 165 -9.67 -31.82 2.13
C GLU A 165 -10.48 -30.78 1.35
N ILE A 166 -11.66 -30.40 1.86
CA ILE A 166 -12.47 -29.31 1.29
C ILE A 166 -11.68 -28.00 1.30
N GLY A 167 -11.02 -27.68 2.41
CA GLY A 167 -10.24 -26.46 2.56
C GLY A 167 -9.04 -26.38 1.61
N LYS A 168 -8.30 -27.47 1.42
CA LYS A 168 -7.22 -27.57 0.43
C LYS A 168 -7.74 -27.43 -1.00
N ASP A 169 -8.90 -27.99 -1.30
CA ASP A 169 -9.54 -27.84 -2.61
C ASP A 169 -10.04 -26.41 -2.87
N ILE A 170 -10.47 -25.69 -1.83
CA ILE A 170 -10.77 -24.26 -1.91
C ILE A 170 -9.49 -23.47 -2.24
N VAL A 171 -8.37 -23.74 -1.56
CA VAL A 171 -7.08 -23.07 -1.82
C VAL A 171 -6.65 -23.24 -3.27
N LYS A 172 -6.72 -24.47 -3.81
CA LYS A 172 -6.40 -24.75 -5.23
C LYS A 172 -7.28 -23.95 -6.20
N LYS A 173 -8.53 -23.66 -5.83
CA LYS A 173 -9.47 -22.86 -6.64
C LYS A 173 -9.27 -21.34 -6.48
N CYS A 174 -8.74 -20.87 -5.35
CA CYS A 174 -8.60 -19.44 -5.03
C CYS A 174 -7.36 -18.76 -5.62
N GLY A 175 -6.46 -19.49 -6.30
CA GLY A 175 -5.41 -18.88 -7.13
C GLY A 175 -4.37 -18.06 -6.37
N ARG A 176 -4.06 -18.43 -5.11
CA ARG A 176 -2.95 -17.86 -4.31
C ARG A 176 -3.08 -16.37 -3.97
N ILE A 177 -4.31 -15.89 -3.82
CA ILE A 177 -4.62 -14.50 -3.46
C ILE A 177 -4.77 -14.41 -1.93
N ALA A 178 -3.92 -13.62 -1.27
CA ALA A 178 -3.91 -13.46 0.20
C ALA A 178 -5.21 -12.83 0.76
N HIS A 179 -5.98 -12.13 -0.06
CA HIS A 179 -7.29 -11.57 0.32
C HIS A 179 -8.43 -12.62 0.28
N SER A 180 -8.31 -13.70 -0.50
CA SER A 180 -9.38 -14.71 -0.64
C SER A 180 -9.26 -15.90 0.32
N ALA A 181 -8.09 -16.08 0.94
CA ALA A 181 -7.89 -16.96 2.09
C ALA A 181 -8.26 -16.22 3.37
#